data_AF-A0A653CZ18-F1
#
_entry.id   AF-A0A653CZ18-F1
#
_cell.length_a   1.000
_cell.length_b   1.000
_cell.length_c   1.000
_cell.angle_alpha   90.00
_cell.angle_beta   90.00
_cell.angle_gamma   90.00
#
_symmetry.space_group_name_H-M   'P 1'
#
loop_
_entity.id
_entity.type
_entity.pdbx_description
1 polymer ?
#
loop_
_entity_poly.entity_id
_entity_poly.type
_entity_poly.pdbx_seq_one_letter_code
_entity_poly.pdbx_strand_id
1 'polypeptide(L)'
;MVCNGHYNVPIYPEVIGEELFQGKKEHSRDYRHNGPYKDKRVLIIGAGPSGVDLTNQISEVAECVLFSTHSAVVAKQTYRENVIKKPDVSRIVDHETVEFTDGTTSRCDVIIYCTGYQYSFPFLDDSCGIKVEDGVIQPLYKHIINIERPTMCFIGLPFIVAAFLTFDVQTKYYCKYLDGSLKLPSKEEMYQDTENEKKWRNEKGISSNKFHMMGSLEQKYYDDLAAEAGIEPLPRVALKIKLASKDRQASDIQNYRRDRFVVLDDDNFILYESACDYPDCKET
;
A
#
# COMPACT_ATOMS: atom_id res chain seq x y z
N MET A 1 -3.41 14.97 -17.56
CA MET A 1 -3.38 14.48 -16.16
C MET A 1 -3.91 13.05 -16.15
N VAL A 2 -3.11 12.10 -15.65
CA VAL A 2 -3.42 10.66 -15.60
C VAL A 2 -3.66 10.25 -14.14
N CYS A 3 -4.88 9.80 -13.85
CA CYS A 3 -5.34 9.49 -12.48
C CYS A 3 -6.14 8.17 -12.40
N ASN A 4 -5.83 7.17 -13.23
CA ASN A 4 -6.58 5.90 -13.30
C ASN A 4 -6.26 4.92 -12.16
N GLY A 5 -5.42 5.33 -11.20
CA GLY A 5 -4.95 4.49 -10.10
C GLY A 5 -4.02 3.35 -10.57
N HIS A 6 -3.54 2.57 -9.61
CA HIS A 6 -2.60 1.48 -9.86
C HIS A 6 -2.85 0.22 -9.01
N TYR A 7 -3.97 0.16 -8.29
CA TYR A 7 -4.43 -1.03 -7.56
C TYR A 7 -5.50 -1.80 -8.34
N ASN A 8 -5.24 -2.02 -9.64
CA ASN A 8 -6.17 -2.66 -10.54
C ASN A 8 -5.60 -3.94 -11.17
N VAL A 9 -4.42 -3.91 -11.79
CA VAL A 9 -3.90 -5.11 -12.46
C VAL A 9 -3.10 -5.97 -11.47
N PRO A 10 -3.56 -7.19 -11.14
CA PRO A 10 -2.98 -7.99 -10.05
C PRO A 10 -1.60 -8.54 -10.41
N ILE A 11 -0.77 -8.76 -9.39
CA ILE A 11 0.49 -9.52 -9.52
C ILE A 11 0.26 -10.90 -8.94
N TYR A 12 0.52 -11.95 -9.73
CA TYR A 12 0.55 -13.34 -9.26
C TYR A 12 2.00 -13.80 -9.16
N PRO A 13 2.45 -14.35 -8.01
CA PRO A 13 3.77 -14.95 -7.91
C PRO A 13 3.80 -16.28 -8.67
N GLU A 14 4.97 -16.67 -9.15
CA GLU A 14 5.18 -18.05 -9.61
C GLU A 14 5.17 -18.98 -8.40
N VAL A 15 4.22 -19.91 -8.36
CA VAL A 15 4.14 -20.95 -7.32
C VAL A 15 4.34 -22.31 -7.98
N ILE A 16 5.32 -23.07 -7.49
CA ILE A 16 5.60 -24.41 -8.01
C ILE A 16 4.41 -25.33 -7.70
N GLY A 17 3.90 -26.06 -8.69
CA GLY A 17 2.78 -27.01 -8.52
C GLY A 17 1.40 -26.35 -8.46
N GLU A 18 1.28 -25.06 -8.80
CA GLU A 18 0.01 -24.33 -8.75
C GLU A 18 -1.10 -24.92 -9.62
N GLU A 19 -0.72 -25.64 -10.68
CA GLU A 19 -1.60 -26.38 -11.58
C GLU A 19 -2.23 -27.62 -10.94
N LEU A 20 -1.63 -28.14 -9.86
CA LEU A 20 -2.14 -29.31 -9.14
C LEU A 20 -3.33 -28.95 -8.25
N PHE A 21 -3.39 -27.71 -7.76
CA PHE A 21 -4.41 -27.26 -6.82
C PHE A 21 -5.81 -27.24 -7.47
N GLN A 22 -6.77 -27.93 -6.84
CA GLN A 22 -8.16 -28.01 -7.34
C GLN A 22 -9.11 -27.08 -6.59
N GLY A 23 -8.65 -26.44 -5.51
CA GLY A 23 -9.43 -25.45 -4.77
C GLY A 23 -9.56 -24.11 -5.50
N LYS A 24 -10.24 -23.16 -4.85
CA LYS A 24 -10.44 -21.82 -5.43
C LYS A 24 -9.16 -21.00 -5.32
N LYS A 25 -8.74 -20.35 -6.40
CA LYS A 25 -7.64 -19.38 -6.42
C LYS A 25 -8.17 -18.02 -6.82
N GLU A 26 -7.81 -16.97 -6.10
CA GLU A 26 -8.20 -15.59 -6.44
C GLU A 26 -7.20 -14.55 -5.92
N HIS A 27 -7.20 -13.37 -6.53
CA HIS A 27 -6.47 -12.23 -5.99
C HIS A 27 -7.34 -11.42 -5.04
N SER A 28 -6.70 -10.69 -4.11
CA SER A 28 -7.37 -9.71 -3.24
C SER A 28 -8.21 -8.66 -3.98
N ARG A 29 -7.98 -8.50 -5.30
CA ARG A 29 -8.77 -7.66 -6.21
C ARG A 29 -10.22 -8.14 -6.31
N ASP A 30 -10.43 -9.45 -6.27
CA ASP A 30 -11.72 -10.09 -6.55
C ASP A 30 -12.50 -10.40 -5.26
N TYR A 31 -11.87 -10.25 -4.09
CA TYR A 31 -12.53 -10.30 -2.80
C TYR A 31 -13.63 -9.23 -2.69
N ARG A 32 -14.78 -9.62 -2.14
CA ARG A 32 -15.93 -8.72 -1.93
C ARG A 32 -16.48 -8.75 -0.51
N HIS A 33 -16.58 -9.94 0.08
CA HIS A 33 -17.05 -10.14 1.45
C HIS A 33 -16.56 -11.50 1.97
N ASN A 34 -16.61 -11.71 3.29
CA ASN A 34 -16.06 -12.91 3.92
C ASN A 34 -16.98 -14.16 3.82
N GLY A 35 -18.27 -13.98 3.52
CA GLY A 35 -19.26 -15.06 3.45
C GLY A 35 -18.86 -16.34 2.67
N PRO A 36 -18.22 -16.27 1.48
CA PRO A 36 -17.84 -17.45 0.69
C PRO A 36 -16.75 -18.31 1.36
N TYR A 37 -16.07 -17.78 2.39
CA TYR A 37 -15.00 -18.45 3.10
C TYR A 37 -15.47 -19.11 4.40
N LYS A 38 -16.77 -19.08 4.68
CA LYS A 38 -17.34 -19.71 5.87
C LYS A 38 -17.00 -21.21 5.91
N ASP A 39 -16.50 -21.68 7.05
CA ASP A 39 -16.12 -23.08 7.28
C ASP A 39 -15.06 -23.59 6.29
N LYS A 40 -14.23 -22.69 5.72
CA LYS A 40 -13.11 -23.04 4.81
C LYS A 40 -11.77 -22.87 5.50
N ARG A 41 -10.78 -23.61 5.00
CA ARG A 41 -9.35 -23.40 5.26
C ARG A 41 -8.80 -22.49 4.18
N VAL A 42 -8.48 -21.25 4.52
CA VAL A 42 -8.07 -20.22 3.56
C VAL A 42 -6.59 -19.91 3.72
N LEU A 43 -5.82 -20.04 2.65
CA LEU A 43 -4.44 -19.57 2.58
C LEU A 43 -4.40 -18.15 2.03
N ILE A 44 -3.82 -17.23 2.78
CA ILE A 44 -3.54 -15.85 2.36
C ILE A 44 -2.05 -15.73 2.12
N ILE A 45 -1.66 -15.37 0.89
CA ILE A 45 -0.26 -15.18 0.49
C ILE A 45 0.04 -13.69 0.40
N GLY A 46 0.93 -13.19 1.26
CA GLY A 46 1.39 -11.81 1.26
C GLY A 46 0.77 -10.98 2.38
N ALA A 47 1.63 -10.24 3.10
CA ALA A 47 1.28 -9.52 4.32
C ALA A 47 1.34 -7.99 4.18
N GLY A 48 0.97 -7.48 2.99
CA GLY A 48 0.67 -6.07 2.79
C GLY A 48 -0.68 -5.67 3.43
N PRO A 49 -1.16 -4.44 3.19
CA PRO A 49 -2.42 -3.95 3.74
C PRO A 49 -3.61 -4.88 3.46
N SER A 50 -3.74 -5.38 2.22
CA SER A 50 -4.81 -6.32 1.86
C SER A 50 -4.71 -7.63 2.65
N GLY A 51 -3.52 -8.22 2.75
CA GLY A 51 -3.33 -9.49 3.46
C GLY A 51 -3.65 -9.39 4.95
N VAL A 52 -3.19 -8.32 5.60
CA VAL A 52 -3.50 -8.02 7.01
C VAL A 52 -5.01 -7.88 7.21
N ASP A 53 -5.70 -7.10 6.37
CA ASP A 53 -7.12 -6.85 6.56
C ASP A 53 -8.00 -8.05 6.20
N LEU A 54 -7.69 -8.75 5.11
CA LEU A 54 -8.42 -9.94 4.67
C LEU A 54 -8.22 -11.09 5.67
N THR A 55 -7.02 -11.24 6.26
CA THR A 55 -6.79 -12.19 7.35
C THR A 55 -7.73 -11.90 8.52
N ASN A 56 -7.82 -10.64 8.94
CA ASN A 56 -8.71 -10.24 10.02
C ASN A 56 -10.19 -10.49 9.67
N GLN A 57 -10.66 -10.08 8.50
CA GLN A 57 -12.07 -10.25 8.09
C GLN A 57 -12.48 -11.70 7.86
N ILE A 58 -11.64 -12.50 7.21
CA ILE A 58 -11.94 -13.90 6.88
C ILE A 58 -11.89 -14.78 8.13
N SER A 59 -11.01 -14.47 9.08
CA SER A 59 -10.93 -15.19 10.37
C SER A 59 -12.23 -15.15 11.20
N GLU A 60 -13.17 -14.26 10.88
CA GLU A 60 -14.48 -14.20 11.53
C GLU A 60 -15.41 -15.36 11.18
N VAL A 61 -15.20 -16.00 10.02
CA VAL A 61 -16.12 -17.01 9.48
C VAL A 61 -15.43 -18.29 9.02
N ALA A 62 -14.13 -18.22 8.72
CA ALA A 62 -13.36 -19.37 8.26
C ALA A 62 -13.10 -20.39 9.38
N GLU A 63 -12.98 -21.67 9.01
CA GLU A 63 -12.51 -22.72 9.93
C GLU A 63 -11.07 -22.40 10.37
N CYS A 64 -10.22 -22.03 9.40
CA CYS A 64 -8.82 -21.71 9.64
C CYS A 64 -8.31 -20.75 8.56
N VAL A 65 -7.45 -19.81 8.94
CA VAL A 65 -6.71 -18.95 8.00
C VAL A 65 -5.21 -19.23 8.15
N LEU A 66 -4.59 -19.73 7.08
CA LEU A 66 -3.14 -19.85 6.96
C LEU A 66 -2.62 -18.52 6.42
N PHE A 67 -1.89 -17.76 7.21
CA PHE A 67 -1.39 -16.44 6.81
C PHE A 67 0.12 -16.50 6.50
N SER A 68 0.47 -16.59 5.22
CA SER A 68 1.84 -16.69 4.75
C SER A 68 2.51 -15.31 4.70
N THR A 69 3.60 -15.15 5.46
CA THR A 69 4.30 -13.88 5.64
C THR A 69 5.78 -14.05 6.00
N HIS A 70 6.62 -13.19 5.42
CA HIS A 70 8.00 -12.94 5.87
C HIS A 70 8.16 -11.58 6.60
N SER A 71 7.06 -10.86 6.86
CA SER A 71 7.10 -9.56 7.54
C SER A 71 7.30 -9.73 9.04
N ALA A 72 8.44 -9.28 9.57
CA ALA A 72 8.74 -9.34 11.00
C ALA A 72 7.74 -8.54 11.87
N VAL A 73 7.11 -7.50 11.33
CA VAL A 73 6.08 -6.72 12.03
C VAL A 73 4.80 -7.54 12.14
N VAL A 74 4.33 -8.09 11.02
CA VAL A 74 3.09 -8.89 10.98
C VAL A 74 3.24 -10.20 11.75
N ALA A 75 4.44 -10.78 11.77
CA ALA A 75 4.77 -11.94 12.59
C ALA A 75 4.50 -11.72 14.10
N LYS A 76 4.54 -10.47 14.59
CA LYS A 76 4.28 -10.11 15.99
C LYS A 76 2.82 -9.70 16.29
N GLN A 77 2.01 -9.41 15.26
CA GLN A 77 0.62 -8.98 15.43
C GLN A 77 -0.28 -10.11 15.98
N THR A 78 -1.17 -9.83 16.93
CA THR A 78 -2.10 -10.85 17.44
C THR A 78 -3.38 -10.86 16.62
N TYR A 79 -3.73 -12.03 16.05
CA TYR A 79 -4.99 -12.27 15.34
C TYR A 79 -5.90 -13.20 16.17
N ARG A 80 -7.07 -13.57 15.64
CA ARG A 80 -7.93 -14.61 16.23
C ARG A 80 -7.21 -15.96 16.27
N GLU A 81 -7.62 -16.84 17.18
CA GLU A 81 -6.97 -18.14 17.42
C GLU A 81 -6.92 -19.06 16.19
N ASN A 82 -7.88 -18.91 15.26
CA ASN A 82 -7.94 -19.66 14.01
C ASN A 82 -7.02 -19.12 12.90
N VAL A 83 -6.17 -18.12 13.20
CA VAL A 83 -5.16 -17.59 12.27
C VAL A 83 -3.80 -18.21 12.59
N ILE A 84 -3.32 -19.04 11.67
CA ILE A 84 -2.02 -19.71 11.77
C ILE A 84 -1.05 -19.02 10.82
N LYS A 85 -0.04 -18.35 11.37
CA LYS A 85 1.02 -17.73 10.56
C LYS A 85 1.95 -18.80 10.01
N LYS A 86 2.30 -18.66 8.74
CA LYS A 86 3.19 -19.55 8.00
C LYS A 86 4.29 -18.74 7.34
N PRO A 87 5.48 -19.33 7.10
CA PRO A 87 6.47 -18.67 6.25
C PRO A 87 6.02 -18.70 4.78
N ASP A 88 6.89 -18.29 3.88
CA ASP A 88 6.58 -18.24 2.45
C ASP A 88 6.20 -19.65 1.94
N VAL A 89 5.25 -19.68 1.00
CA VAL A 89 4.86 -20.92 0.29
C VAL A 89 6.04 -21.40 -0.54
N SER A 90 6.42 -22.66 -0.38
CA SER A 90 7.45 -23.29 -1.19
C SER A 90 6.87 -23.89 -2.47
N ARG A 91 5.80 -24.69 -2.34
CA ARG A 91 5.11 -25.33 -3.46
C ARG A 91 3.73 -25.85 -3.05
N ILE A 92 2.90 -26.13 -4.04
CA ILE A 92 1.69 -26.93 -3.90
C ILE A 92 2.05 -28.39 -4.23
N VAL A 93 1.73 -29.30 -3.33
CA VAL A 93 2.15 -30.71 -3.38
C VAL A 93 1.14 -31.58 -4.12
N ASP A 94 -0.14 -31.28 -3.97
CA ASP A 94 -1.25 -32.01 -4.59
C ASP A 94 -2.50 -31.09 -4.73
N HIS A 95 -3.68 -31.71 -4.90
CA HIS A 95 -4.96 -31.03 -5.09
C HIS A 95 -5.39 -30.05 -3.98
N GLU A 96 -4.85 -30.16 -2.77
CA GLU A 96 -5.23 -29.27 -1.64
C GLU A 96 -4.08 -28.99 -0.64
N THR A 97 -2.95 -29.67 -0.76
CA THR A 97 -1.83 -29.57 0.19
C THR A 97 -0.78 -28.56 -0.26
N VAL A 98 -0.43 -27.64 0.63
CA VAL A 98 0.60 -26.61 0.44
C VAL A 98 1.78 -26.90 1.37
N GLU A 99 3.00 -26.84 0.82
CA GLU A 99 4.26 -26.93 1.56
C GLU A 99 4.87 -25.53 1.70
N PHE A 100 5.34 -25.21 2.90
CA PHE A 100 5.98 -23.94 3.24
C PHE A 100 7.49 -24.09 3.35
N THR A 101 8.23 -22.98 3.32
CA THR A 101 9.70 -22.98 3.33
C THR A 101 10.34 -23.52 4.61
N ASP A 102 9.57 -23.69 5.69
CA ASP A 102 10.01 -24.39 6.91
C ASP A 102 9.82 -25.93 6.84
N GLY A 103 9.36 -26.44 5.70
CA GLY A 103 9.07 -27.86 5.49
C GLY A 103 7.73 -28.33 6.07
N THR A 104 6.96 -27.44 6.72
CA THR A 104 5.62 -27.79 7.18
C THR A 104 4.64 -27.85 6.00
N THR A 105 3.59 -28.67 6.15
CA THR A 105 2.51 -28.75 5.17
C THR A 105 1.18 -28.39 5.82
N SER A 106 0.23 -27.91 5.02
CA SER A 106 -1.15 -27.67 5.44
C SER A 106 -2.11 -27.83 4.27
N ARG A 107 -3.31 -28.32 4.55
CA ARG A 107 -4.38 -28.40 3.55
C ARG A 107 -5.14 -27.08 3.50
N CYS A 108 -5.54 -26.64 2.32
CA CYS A 108 -6.41 -25.46 2.16
C CYS A 108 -7.42 -25.65 1.01
N ASP A 109 -8.57 -25.00 1.13
CA ASP A 109 -9.65 -25.04 0.15
C ASP A 109 -9.61 -23.84 -0.80
N VAL A 110 -9.01 -22.74 -0.34
CA VAL A 110 -8.94 -21.47 -1.05
C VAL A 110 -7.57 -20.83 -0.87
N ILE A 111 -6.99 -20.32 -1.95
CA ILE A 111 -5.79 -19.48 -1.95
C ILE A 111 -6.16 -18.07 -2.38
N ILE A 112 -5.84 -17.09 -1.55
CA ILE A 112 -6.01 -15.66 -1.83
C ILE A 112 -4.65 -14.99 -1.95
N TYR A 113 -4.33 -14.52 -3.15
CA TYR A 113 -3.12 -13.76 -3.43
C TYR A 113 -3.29 -12.31 -3.00
N CYS A 114 -2.57 -11.90 -1.96
CA CYS A 114 -2.45 -10.53 -1.47
C CYS A 114 -1.09 -9.93 -1.86
N THR A 115 -0.68 -10.18 -3.10
CA THR A 115 0.68 -10.00 -3.64
C THR A 115 0.88 -8.69 -4.40
N GLY A 116 -0.10 -7.80 -4.36
CA GLY A 116 0.00 -6.45 -4.88
C GLY A 116 -0.43 -6.32 -6.34
N TYR A 117 -0.02 -5.21 -6.96
CA TYR A 117 -0.52 -4.78 -8.26
C TYR A 117 0.59 -4.17 -9.09
N GLN A 118 0.45 -4.26 -10.41
CA GLN A 118 1.35 -3.62 -11.36
C GLN A 118 0.79 -2.27 -11.83
N TYR A 119 1.71 -1.34 -12.09
CA TYR A 119 1.38 -0.16 -12.88
C TYR A 119 0.99 -0.60 -14.30
N SER A 120 -0.16 -0.11 -14.78
CA SER A 120 -0.66 -0.47 -16.10
C SER A 120 -1.39 0.72 -16.69
N PHE A 121 -0.91 1.15 -17.86
CA PHE A 121 -1.44 2.30 -18.59
C PHE A 121 -1.60 1.92 -20.08
N PRO A 122 -2.49 0.98 -20.41
CA PRO A 122 -2.62 0.44 -21.79
C PRO A 122 -3.08 1.48 -22.82
N PHE A 123 -3.48 2.66 -22.36
CA PHE A 123 -3.90 3.80 -23.20
C PHE A 123 -2.75 4.76 -23.52
N LEU A 124 -1.56 4.59 -22.93
CA LEU A 124 -0.39 5.42 -23.23
C LEU A 124 0.36 4.82 -24.41
N ASP A 125 0.49 5.62 -25.47
CA ASP A 125 1.35 5.33 -26.62
C ASP A 125 2.81 5.67 -26.30
N ASP A 126 3.76 4.98 -26.93
CA ASP A 126 5.21 5.19 -26.74
C ASP A 126 5.64 6.66 -26.99
N SER A 127 4.91 7.39 -27.85
CA SER A 127 5.14 8.82 -28.11
C SER A 127 4.96 9.73 -26.89
N CYS A 128 4.32 9.23 -25.82
CA CYS A 128 4.23 9.91 -24.53
C CYS A 128 5.60 10.00 -23.84
N GLY A 129 6.55 9.13 -24.20
CA GLY A 129 7.89 9.09 -23.60
C GLY A 129 7.91 8.50 -22.18
N ILE A 130 6.85 7.80 -21.78
CA ILE A 130 6.73 7.13 -20.47
C ILE A 130 6.93 5.64 -20.63
N LYS A 131 7.66 5.05 -19.69
CA LYS A 131 7.90 3.61 -19.59
C LYS A 131 7.49 3.10 -18.22
N VAL A 132 7.05 1.85 -18.18
CA VAL A 132 6.86 1.08 -16.95
C VAL A 132 7.82 -0.09 -16.98
N GLU A 133 8.87 -0.02 -16.17
CA GLU A 133 9.95 -1.01 -16.11
C GLU A 133 10.20 -1.37 -14.64
N ASP A 134 10.29 -2.67 -14.32
CA ASP A 134 10.55 -3.17 -12.96
C ASP A 134 9.68 -2.53 -11.86
N GLY A 135 8.39 -2.31 -12.15
CA GLY A 135 7.45 -1.72 -11.19
C GLY A 135 7.63 -0.20 -10.97
N VAL A 136 8.36 0.48 -11.85
CA VAL A 136 8.61 1.93 -11.80
C VAL A 136 8.09 2.59 -13.07
N ILE A 137 7.39 3.70 -12.92
CA ILE A 137 6.99 4.56 -14.04
C ILE A 137 7.97 5.73 -14.17
N GLN A 138 8.55 5.88 -15.35
CA GLN A 138 9.62 6.84 -15.61
C GLN A 138 9.61 7.33 -17.06
N PRO A 139 10.18 8.52 -17.35
CA PRO A 139 10.81 9.47 -16.45
C PRO A 139 9.80 10.48 -15.87
N LEU A 140 9.77 10.60 -14.54
CA LEU A 140 8.86 11.50 -13.82
C LEU A 140 9.62 12.42 -12.86
N TYR A 141 9.43 13.73 -13.01
CA TYR A 141 9.91 14.72 -12.05
C TYR A 141 8.99 14.74 -10.83
N LYS A 142 9.59 14.64 -9.64
CA LYS A 142 8.89 14.56 -8.34
C LYS A 142 7.78 13.51 -8.28
N HIS A 143 7.90 12.42 -9.05
CA HIS A 143 6.86 11.39 -9.25
C HIS A 143 5.53 11.90 -9.84
N ILE A 144 5.48 13.12 -10.38
CA ILE A 144 4.26 13.76 -10.89
C ILE A 144 4.37 14.04 -12.38
N ILE A 145 5.39 14.78 -12.81
CA ILE A 145 5.41 15.42 -14.14
C ILE A 145 6.20 14.56 -15.11
N ASN A 146 5.63 14.29 -16.28
CA ASN A 146 6.35 13.63 -17.37
C ASN A 146 7.46 14.57 -17.89
N ILE A 147 8.72 14.19 -17.68
CA ILE A 147 9.88 15.01 -18.06
C ILE A 147 9.94 15.23 -19.58
N GLU A 148 9.50 14.26 -20.37
CA GLU A 148 9.50 14.33 -21.84
C GLU A 148 8.35 15.20 -22.39
N ARG A 149 7.24 15.28 -21.65
CA ARG A 149 6.02 16.01 -22.03
C ARG A 149 5.38 16.65 -20.78
N PRO A 150 5.86 17.79 -20.28
CA PRO A 150 5.42 18.35 -18.99
C PRO A 150 3.93 18.75 -18.90
N THR A 151 3.25 18.90 -20.05
CA THR A 151 1.79 19.02 -20.13
C THR A 151 1.02 17.73 -19.77
N MET A 152 1.76 16.65 -19.47
CA MET A 152 1.27 15.40 -18.90
C MET A 152 1.82 15.21 -17.49
N CYS A 153 0.95 14.76 -16.58
CA CYS A 153 1.33 14.36 -15.24
C CYS A 153 0.58 13.10 -14.81
N PHE A 154 1.04 12.52 -13.71
CA PHE A 154 0.43 11.40 -13.01
C PHE A 154 0.18 11.80 -11.57
N ILE A 155 -1.04 11.55 -11.08
CA ILE A 155 -1.41 11.83 -9.69
C ILE A 155 -1.72 10.51 -9.00
N GLY A 156 -1.21 10.36 -7.78
CA GLY A 156 -1.48 9.21 -6.92
C GLY A 156 -0.70 7.96 -7.27
N LEU A 157 0.48 8.08 -7.87
CA LEU A 157 1.42 6.96 -8.03
C LEU A 157 2.11 6.55 -6.71
N PRO A 158 2.55 7.48 -5.84
CA PRO A 158 3.28 7.05 -4.66
C PRO A 158 2.47 6.15 -3.73
N PHE A 159 3.12 5.15 -3.13
CA PHE A 159 2.48 4.17 -2.26
C PHE A 159 3.11 4.10 -0.86
N ILE A 160 2.41 3.46 0.08
CA ILE A 160 2.65 3.60 1.54
C ILE A 160 2.46 5.07 1.96
N VAL A 161 1.34 5.65 1.54
CA VAL A 161 1.01 7.06 1.75
C VAL A 161 -0.33 7.29 2.47
N ALA A 162 -0.55 8.50 2.99
CA ALA A 162 -1.84 9.11 3.23
C ALA A 162 -2.40 9.56 1.87
N ALA A 163 -3.26 8.74 1.30
CA ALA A 163 -3.69 8.86 -0.09
C ALA A 163 -4.22 10.26 -0.44
N PHE A 164 -5.22 10.75 0.29
CA PHE A 164 -5.83 12.05 -0.01
C PHE A 164 -4.88 13.23 0.17
N LEU A 165 -3.99 13.18 1.16
CA LEU A 165 -2.97 14.22 1.36
C LEU A 165 -1.97 14.26 0.20
N THR A 166 -1.56 13.08 -0.27
CA THR A 166 -0.71 12.95 -1.46
C THR A 166 -1.39 13.55 -2.67
N PHE A 167 -2.66 13.19 -2.92
CA PHE A 167 -3.39 13.65 -4.09
C PHE A 167 -3.57 15.17 -4.07
N ASP A 168 -3.88 15.74 -2.91
CA ASP A 168 -4.07 17.17 -2.72
C ASP A 168 -2.78 17.95 -3.04
N VAL A 169 -1.67 17.58 -2.42
CA VAL A 169 -0.38 18.26 -2.63
C VAL A 169 0.10 18.10 -4.07
N GLN A 170 0.04 16.90 -4.65
CA GLN A 170 0.46 16.66 -6.03
C GLN A 170 -0.40 17.46 -7.03
N THR A 171 -1.72 17.51 -6.81
CA THR A 171 -2.64 18.26 -7.69
C THR A 171 -2.37 19.76 -7.59
N LYS A 172 -2.24 20.30 -6.37
CA LYS A 172 -1.89 21.71 -6.15
C LYS A 172 -0.57 22.08 -6.81
N TYR A 173 0.47 21.24 -6.63
CA TYR A 173 1.77 21.43 -7.27
C TYR A 173 1.65 21.49 -8.80
N TYR A 174 0.92 20.55 -9.41
CA TYR A 174 0.74 20.55 -10.87
C TYR A 174 -0.12 21.73 -11.36
N CYS A 175 -1.16 22.13 -10.62
CA CYS A 175 -1.98 23.29 -10.95
C CYS A 175 -1.16 24.59 -10.94
N LYS A 176 -0.24 24.76 -9.98
CA LYS A 176 0.69 25.90 -9.95
C LYS A 176 1.60 25.93 -11.18
N TYR A 177 1.99 24.77 -11.70
CA TYR A 177 2.71 24.72 -12.97
C TYR A 177 1.81 25.14 -14.14
N LEU A 178 0.58 24.61 -14.23
CA LEU A 178 -0.35 24.91 -15.32
C LEU A 178 -0.77 26.39 -15.38
N ASP A 179 -0.97 27.04 -14.23
CA ASP A 179 -1.33 28.47 -14.16
C ASP A 179 -0.11 29.41 -14.33
N GLY A 180 1.10 28.84 -14.38
CA GLY A 180 2.34 29.55 -14.59
C GLY A 180 2.97 30.16 -13.34
N SER A 181 2.37 29.97 -12.15
CA SER A 181 2.91 30.41 -10.85
C SER A 181 4.18 29.63 -10.45
N LEU A 182 4.27 28.36 -10.81
CA LEU A 182 5.46 27.53 -10.69
C LEU A 182 6.13 27.42 -12.06
N LYS A 183 7.43 27.73 -12.11
CA LYS A 183 8.28 27.47 -13.27
C LYS A 183 9.03 26.18 -13.02
N LEU A 184 8.85 25.20 -13.90
CA LEU A 184 9.67 23.99 -13.85
C LEU A 184 11.11 24.32 -14.22
N PRO A 185 12.08 23.59 -13.63
CA PRO A 185 13.45 23.66 -14.09
C PRO A 185 13.60 23.09 -15.51
N SER A 186 14.78 23.22 -16.09
CA SER A 186 15.08 22.64 -17.40
C SER A 186 14.90 21.11 -17.40
N LYS A 187 14.77 20.54 -18.60
CA LYS A 187 14.63 19.09 -18.77
C LYS A 187 15.81 18.34 -18.15
N GLU A 188 17.01 18.84 -18.36
CA GLU A 188 18.26 18.30 -17.84
C GLU A 188 18.30 18.34 -16.30
N GLU A 189 17.85 19.44 -15.70
CA GLU A 189 17.76 19.58 -14.24
C GLU A 189 16.70 18.63 -13.64
N MET A 190 15.54 18.45 -14.28
CA MET A 190 14.54 17.48 -13.82
C MET A 190 15.06 16.04 -13.84
N TYR A 191 15.80 15.67 -14.89
CA TYR A 191 16.47 14.37 -14.96
C TYR A 191 17.51 14.22 -13.86
N GLN A 192 18.37 15.23 -13.67
CA GLN A 192 19.41 15.19 -12.66
C GLN A 192 18.84 15.10 -11.24
N ASP A 193 17.76 15.83 -10.93
CA ASP A 193 17.05 15.72 -9.65
C ASP A 193 16.50 14.31 -9.42
N THR A 194 15.86 13.72 -10.44
CA THR A 194 15.28 12.37 -10.37
C THR A 194 16.38 11.31 -10.15
N GLU A 195 17.51 11.41 -10.85
CA GLU A 195 18.63 10.48 -10.68
C GLU A 195 19.34 10.66 -9.33
N ASN A 196 19.45 11.91 -8.84
CA ASN A 196 19.95 12.17 -7.49
C ASN A 196 19.06 11.53 -6.42
N GLU A 197 17.73 11.62 -6.58
CA GLU A 197 16.78 10.98 -5.68
C GLU A 197 16.89 9.45 -5.72
N LYS A 198 16.94 8.85 -6.92
CA LYS A 198 17.15 7.40 -7.08
C LYS A 198 18.42 6.94 -6.37
N LYS A 199 19.54 7.65 -6.57
CA LYS A 199 20.81 7.35 -5.91
C LYS A 199 20.70 7.45 -4.40
N TRP A 200 20.14 8.55 -3.89
CA TRP A 200 19.96 8.77 -2.46
C TRP A 200 19.05 7.71 -1.82
N ARG A 201 17.96 7.30 -2.48
CA ARG A 201 17.08 6.21 -2.03
C ARG A 201 17.83 4.88 -1.96
N ASN A 202 18.61 4.55 -2.98
CA ASN A 202 19.45 3.35 -3.00
C ASN A 202 20.48 3.36 -1.85
N GLU A 203 21.13 4.49 -1.56
CA GLU A 203 22.05 4.66 -0.42
C GLU A 203 21.36 4.46 0.94
N LYS A 204 20.05 4.68 1.03
CA LYS A 204 19.21 4.38 2.20
C LYS A 204 18.66 2.95 2.23
N GLY A 205 19.08 2.09 1.30
CA GLY A 205 18.65 0.69 1.21
C GLY A 205 17.24 0.51 0.62
N ILE A 206 16.68 1.54 -0.02
CA ILE A 206 15.42 1.42 -0.76
C ILE A 206 15.75 0.91 -2.16
N SER A 207 15.26 -0.27 -2.51
CA SER A 207 15.49 -0.87 -3.84
C SER A 207 14.86 -0.02 -4.96
N SER A 208 15.48 -0.04 -6.15
CA SER A 208 15.06 0.82 -7.26
C SER A 208 13.62 0.54 -7.74
N ASN A 209 13.15 -0.71 -7.68
CA ASN A 209 11.75 -1.08 -7.95
C ASN A 209 10.73 -0.50 -6.94
N LYS A 210 11.19 0.12 -5.85
CA LYS A 210 10.38 0.82 -4.86
C LYS A 210 10.55 2.34 -4.94
N PHE A 211 10.95 2.86 -6.11
CA PHE A 211 11.18 4.29 -6.30
C PHE A 211 10.00 5.17 -5.87
N HIS A 212 8.76 4.73 -6.16
CA HIS A 212 7.54 5.45 -5.78
C HIS A 212 7.05 5.15 -4.34
N MET A 213 7.79 4.37 -3.55
CA MET A 213 7.43 4.10 -2.14
C MET A 213 7.79 5.32 -1.28
N MET A 214 6.83 5.88 -0.55
CA MET A 214 7.11 7.00 0.36
C MET A 214 7.47 6.53 1.76
N GLY A 215 6.58 5.79 2.44
CA GLY A 215 6.87 5.32 3.79
C GLY A 215 7.22 6.48 4.74
N SER A 216 8.42 6.46 5.32
CA SER A 216 8.92 7.53 6.19
C SER A 216 9.30 8.83 5.45
N LEU A 217 9.36 8.80 4.12
CA LEU A 217 9.74 9.94 3.30
C LEU A 217 8.58 10.89 2.99
N GLU A 218 7.36 10.48 3.33
CA GLU A 218 6.13 11.18 2.97
C GLU A 218 6.09 12.63 3.44
N GLN A 219 6.40 12.90 4.71
CA GLN A 219 6.45 14.26 5.26
C GLN A 219 7.39 15.13 4.43
N LYS A 220 8.62 14.65 4.20
CA LYS A 220 9.62 15.38 3.41
C LYS A 220 9.12 15.64 1.99
N TYR A 221 8.53 14.63 1.35
CA TYR A 221 8.00 14.77 0.00
C TYR A 221 6.93 15.86 -0.09
N TYR A 222 6.00 15.91 0.88
CA TYR A 222 4.97 16.95 0.90
C TYR A 222 5.55 18.34 1.18
N ASP A 223 6.47 18.45 2.14
CA ASP A 223 7.11 19.71 2.50
C ASP A 223 7.93 20.26 1.32
N ASP A 224 8.66 19.40 0.59
CA ASP A 224 9.43 19.79 -0.59
C ASP A 224 8.51 20.33 -1.70
N LEU A 225 7.43 19.61 -2.04
CA LEU A 225 6.46 20.09 -3.04
C LEU A 225 5.80 21.39 -2.61
N ALA A 226 5.48 21.51 -1.31
CA ALA A 226 4.84 22.70 -0.78
C ALA A 226 5.73 23.94 -0.89
N ALA A 227 6.99 23.80 -0.49
CA ALA A 227 7.99 24.85 -0.57
C ALA A 227 8.27 25.26 -2.02
N GLU A 228 8.44 24.30 -2.92
CA GLU A 228 8.77 24.57 -4.32
C GLU A 228 7.62 25.26 -5.07
N ALA A 229 6.38 24.85 -4.84
CA ALA A 229 5.20 25.43 -5.49
C ALA A 229 4.61 26.66 -4.77
N GLY A 230 5.16 27.04 -3.60
CA GLY A 230 4.61 28.11 -2.77
C GLY A 230 3.17 27.85 -2.34
N ILE A 231 2.85 26.61 -1.99
CA ILE A 231 1.54 26.21 -1.45
C ILE A 231 1.63 26.01 0.06
N GLU A 232 0.50 26.14 0.75
CA GLU A 232 0.44 25.94 2.20
C GLU A 232 0.87 24.52 2.57
N PRO A 233 1.84 24.34 3.49
CA PRO A 233 2.26 23.04 3.98
C PRO A 233 1.10 22.28 4.65
N LEU A 234 1.15 20.96 4.59
CA LEU A 234 0.14 20.15 5.27
C LEU A 234 0.32 20.22 6.81
N PRO A 235 -0.78 20.32 7.58
CA PRO A 235 -0.73 20.21 9.03
C PRO A 235 -0.05 18.90 9.46
N ARG A 236 0.94 19.01 10.34
CA ARG A 236 1.75 17.87 10.81
C ARG A 236 0.90 16.81 11.52
N VAL A 237 -0.16 17.25 12.20
CA VAL A 237 -1.12 16.39 12.91
C VAL A 237 -1.69 15.30 12.01
N ALA A 238 -1.89 15.56 10.71
CA ALA A 238 -2.49 14.60 9.79
C ALA A 238 -1.60 13.35 9.61
N LEU A 239 -0.28 13.54 9.50
CA LEU A 239 0.68 12.44 9.44
C LEU A 239 0.90 11.78 10.80
N LYS A 240 0.86 12.54 11.89
CA LYS A 240 0.94 11.98 13.24
C LYS A 240 -0.25 11.04 13.52
N ILE A 241 -1.47 11.41 13.11
CA ILE A 241 -2.67 10.56 13.21
C ILE A 241 -2.51 9.29 12.36
N LYS A 242 -2.04 9.41 11.11
CA LYS A 242 -1.77 8.24 10.24
C LYS A 242 -0.81 7.26 10.92
N LEU A 243 0.29 7.76 11.49
CA LEU A 243 1.28 6.93 12.18
C LEU A 243 0.69 6.27 13.43
N ALA A 244 0.00 7.03 14.29
CA ALA A 244 -0.65 6.49 15.48
C ALA A 244 -1.72 5.44 15.13
N SER A 245 -2.53 5.66 14.09
CA SER A 245 -3.50 4.67 13.61
C SER A 245 -2.82 3.39 13.10
N LYS A 246 -1.66 3.51 12.46
CA LYS A 246 -0.87 2.35 12.02
C LYS A 246 -0.29 1.57 13.21
N ASP A 247 0.17 2.27 14.24
CA ASP A 247 0.66 1.63 15.47
C ASP A 247 -0.48 0.88 16.17
N ARG A 248 -1.68 1.49 16.25
CA ARG A 248 -2.90 0.85 16.76
C ARG A 248 -3.31 -0.36 15.94
N GLN A 249 -3.24 -0.30 14.62
CA GLN A 249 -3.48 -1.48 13.76
C GLN A 249 -2.49 -2.61 14.05
N ALA A 250 -1.24 -2.28 14.37
CA ALA A 250 -0.23 -3.27 14.68
C ALA A 250 -0.36 -3.89 16.08
N SER A 251 -0.82 -3.12 17.07
CA SER A 251 -1.03 -3.62 18.43
C SER A 251 -2.38 -4.32 18.61
N ASP A 252 -3.43 -3.85 17.95
CA ASP A 252 -4.80 -4.32 18.13
C ASP A 252 -5.59 -4.29 16.80
N ILE A 253 -5.25 -5.23 15.91
CA ILE A 253 -5.90 -5.36 14.58
C ILE A 253 -7.42 -5.56 14.67
N GLN A 254 -7.94 -6.07 15.79
CA GLN A 254 -9.35 -6.36 15.97
C GLN A 254 -10.16 -5.13 16.38
N ASN A 255 -9.56 -4.20 17.15
CA ASN A 255 -10.31 -3.06 17.71
C ASN A 255 -9.80 -1.69 17.26
N TYR A 256 -8.67 -1.55 16.57
CA TYR A 256 -8.12 -0.23 16.20
C TYR A 256 -9.09 0.67 15.42
N ARG A 257 -10.07 0.08 14.72
CA ARG A 257 -11.12 0.83 13.99
C ARG A 257 -12.15 1.48 14.90
N ARG A 258 -12.18 1.13 16.19
CA ARG A 258 -13.04 1.73 17.23
C ARG A 258 -12.35 2.92 17.90
N ASP A 259 -11.07 3.12 17.63
CA ASP A 259 -10.32 4.25 18.17
C ASP A 259 -10.84 5.57 17.59
N ARG A 260 -10.80 6.63 18.41
CA ARG A 260 -11.27 7.97 18.01
C ARG A 260 -10.13 8.96 18.15
N PHE A 261 -9.86 9.69 17.06
CA PHE A 261 -8.88 10.77 17.01
C PHE A 261 -9.60 12.12 17.02
N VAL A 262 -9.22 13.01 17.95
CA VAL A 262 -9.73 14.39 18.02
C VAL A 262 -8.57 15.35 17.75
N VAL A 263 -8.63 16.05 16.62
CA VAL A 263 -7.62 17.07 16.26
C VAL A 263 -7.81 18.29 17.16
N LEU A 264 -6.72 18.74 17.78
CA LEU A 264 -6.71 19.94 18.63
C LEU A 264 -6.18 21.16 17.88
N ASP A 265 -5.09 20.97 17.13
CA ASP A 265 -4.40 21.99 16.35
C ASP A 265 -3.56 21.32 15.24
N ASP A 266 -2.75 22.09 14.51
CA ASP A 266 -1.93 21.61 13.40
C ASP A 266 -0.83 20.61 13.79
N ASP A 267 -0.57 20.42 15.07
CA ASP A 267 0.46 19.54 15.61
C ASP A 267 -0.08 18.46 16.55
N ASN A 268 -1.24 18.63 17.17
CA ASN A 268 -1.69 17.82 18.30
C ASN A 268 -3.07 17.18 18.08
N PHE A 269 -3.22 15.96 18.61
CA PHE A 269 -4.48 15.24 18.66
C PHE A 269 -4.62 14.48 19.99
N ILE A 270 -5.85 14.14 20.35
CA ILE A 270 -6.17 13.19 21.43
C ILE A 270 -6.61 11.88 20.78
N LEU A 271 -6.10 10.75 21.27
CA LEU A 271 -6.52 9.40 20.92
C LEU A 271 -7.28 8.79 22.08
N TYR A 272 -8.51 8.36 21.82
CA TYR A 272 -9.30 7.50 22.70
C TYR A 272 -9.23 6.08 22.14
N GLU A 273 -8.56 5.18 22.87
CA GLU A 273 -8.44 3.77 22.49
C GLU A 273 -9.69 3.02 22.89
N SER A 274 -10.38 2.38 21.93
CA SER A 274 -11.68 1.75 22.13
C SER A 274 -12.79 2.70 22.62
N ALA A 275 -14.04 2.47 22.20
CA ALA A 275 -15.14 3.41 22.44
C ALA A 275 -15.46 3.68 23.94
N CYS A 276 -14.92 2.89 24.87
CA CYS A 276 -15.24 2.92 26.29
C CYS A 276 -14.61 4.08 27.09
N ASP A 277 -13.57 4.74 26.56
CA ASP A 277 -12.84 5.81 27.29
C ASP A 277 -13.35 7.23 26.98
N TYR A 278 -14.50 7.36 26.31
CA TYR A 278 -15.07 8.65 25.94
C TYR A 278 -15.98 9.23 27.05
N PRO A 279 -15.85 10.52 27.43
CA PRO A 279 -16.65 11.14 28.49
C PRO A 279 -18.18 11.14 28.27
N ASP A 280 -18.67 10.85 27.05
CA ASP A 280 -20.12 10.86 26.73
C ASP A 280 -20.70 9.49 26.35
N CYS A 281 -20.12 8.37 26.80
CA CYS A 281 -20.82 7.07 26.78
C CYS A 281 -21.92 6.98 27.87
N LYS A 282 -22.75 8.02 28.00
CA LYS A 282 -24.06 7.93 28.64
C LYS A 282 -25.11 7.87 27.54
N GLU A 283 -25.64 6.67 27.38
CA GLU A 283 -26.74 6.30 26.49
C GLU A 283 -27.89 7.32 26.53
N THR A 284 -28.34 7.75 25.34
CA THR A 284 -29.73 8.18 25.08
C THR A 284 -30.33 7.23 24.07
#